data_AF-A0AAV7KFG6-F1
#
_entry.id   AF-A0AAV7KFG6-F1
#
_cell.length_a   1.000
_cell.length_b   1.000
_cell.length_c   1.000
_cell.angle_alpha   90.00
_cell.angle_beta   90.00
_cell.angle_gamma   90.00
#
_symmetry.space_group_name_H-M   'P 1'
#
loop_
_entity.id
_entity.type
_entity.pdbx_description
1 polymer ?
#
loop_
_entity_poly.entity_id
_entity_poly.type
_entity_poly.pdbx_seq_one_letter_code
_entity_poly.pdbx_strand_id
1 'polypeptide(L)'
;MTGVKMKLIPRLIDRYFLPSVESIDDTLAKSQMSLASVKKGVGFGSAGVHISHALSYAISSKVIDYNPDGYPTDYLLIPHGLSAIITALAVFSEIGYVSPDRCMYLAQILGANTGNVKRLEAGKCLAGCLCHYMKRLGIPNGLSGLGSTEDDIPEIIEETLKILRLTCLSPILVCDTLLEGILHKSLTIDKSF
;
A
#
# COMPACT_ATOMS: atom_id res chain seq x y z
N MET A 1 -7.90 -16.02 18.80
CA MET A 1 -8.94 -14.96 18.74
C MET A 1 -8.97 -14.17 17.41
N THR A 2 -8.49 -14.72 16.28
CA THR A 2 -7.95 -13.90 15.15
C THR A 2 -8.71 -13.96 13.81
N GLY A 3 -9.83 -14.68 13.68
CA GLY A 3 -10.53 -14.83 12.38
C GLY A 3 -11.73 -13.90 12.12
N VAL A 4 -12.48 -13.53 13.17
CA VAL A 4 -13.79 -12.86 13.01
C VAL A 4 -13.69 -11.33 13.10
N LYS A 5 -12.76 -10.79 13.91
CA LYS A 5 -12.65 -9.34 14.16
C LYS A 5 -11.95 -8.55 13.04
N MET A 6 -11.20 -9.20 12.14
CA MET A 6 -10.48 -8.53 11.04
C MET A 6 -11.35 -8.25 9.80
N LYS A 7 -12.55 -8.84 9.74
CA LYS A 7 -13.47 -8.75 8.58
C LYS A 7 -14.20 -7.41 8.44
N LEU A 8 -14.26 -6.64 9.53
CA LEU A 8 -14.99 -5.37 9.56
C LEU A 8 -14.20 -4.23 8.90
N ILE A 9 -12.88 -4.17 9.09
CA ILE A 9 -12.05 -3.05 8.60
C ILE A 9 -12.16 -2.89 7.08
N PRO A 10 -12.01 -3.94 6.25
CA PRO A 10 -12.11 -3.78 4.80
C PRO A 10 -13.49 -3.30 4.35
N ARG A 11 -14.57 -3.68 5.06
CA ARG A 11 -15.94 -3.23 4.76
C ARG A 11 -16.17 -1.76 5.12
N LEU A 12 -15.52 -1.28 6.18
CA LEU A 12 -15.54 0.15 6.52
C LEU A 12 -14.79 0.97 5.46
N ILE A 13 -13.64 0.47 5.00
CA ILE A 13 -12.87 1.11 3.91
C ILE A 13 -13.70 1.17 2.63
N ASP A 14 -14.23 0.02 2.17
CA ASP A 14 -15.07 -0.07 0.96
C ASP A 14 -16.21 0.97 0.97
N ARG A 15 -16.95 1.05 2.08
CA ARG A 15 -18.12 1.92 2.20
C ARG A 15 -17.81 3.39 2.45
N TYR A 16 -16.80 3.71 3.26
CA TYR A 16 -16.64 5.05 3.82
C TYR A 16 -15.34 5.76 3.40
N PHE A 17 -14.38 5.08 2.76
CA PHE A 17 -13.12 5.72 2.42
C PHE A 17 -13.30 6.86 1.43
N LEU A 18 -13.91 6.60 0.27
CA LEU A 18 -14.12 7.64 -0.75
C LEU A 18 -15.03 8.78 -0.25
N PRO A 19 -16.20 8.54 0.36
CA PRO A 19 -17.00 9.61 0.95
C PRO A 19 -16.23 10.46 1.98
N SER A 20 -15.34 9.84 2.78
CA SER A 20 -14.56 10.58 3.78
C SER A 20 -13.50 11.52 3.19
N VAL A 21 -13.06 11.26 1.96
CA VAL A 21 -12.07 12.07 1.23
C VAL A 21 -12.76 13.10 0.34
N GLU A 22 -13.83 12.70 -0.36
CA GLU A 22 -14.55 13.52 -1.33
C GLU A 22 -15.43 14.59 -0.68
N SER A 23 -15.82 14.41 0.59
CA SER A 23 -16.61 15.39 1.35
C SER A 23 -15.94 15.76 2.68
N ILE A 24 -15.74 17.05 2.91
CA ILE A 24 -15.27 17.56 4.20
C ILE A 24 -16.35 17.49 5.29
N ASP A 25 -17.63 17.51 4.90
CA ASP A 25 -18.77 17.58 5.81
C ASP A 25 -19.38 16.21 6.16
N ASP A 26 -18.95 15.13 5.49
CA ASP A 26 -19.41 13.77 5.81
C ASP A 26 -18.76 13.24 7.10
N THR A 27 -19.26 13.75 8.22
CA THR A 27 -18.82 13.42 9.58
C THR A 27 -19.00 11.94 9.90
N LEU A 28 -20.02 11.27 9.33
CA LEU A 28 -20.22 9.85 9.52
C LEU A 28 -19.11 9.05 8.84
N ALA A 29 -18.82 9.31 7.56
CA ALA A 29 -17.76 8.62 6.84
C ALA A 29 -16.39 8.83 7.50
N LYS A 30 -16.07 10.08 7.89
CA LYS A 30 -14.84 10.40 8.63
C LYS A 30 -14.76 9.68 9.97
N SER A 31 -15.86 9.60 10.73
CA SER A 31 -15.91 8.87 12.01
C SER A 31 -15.71 7.36 11.82
N GLN A 32 -16.32 6.78 10.79
CA GLN A 32 -16.14 5.36 10.47
C GLN A 32 -14.71 5.05 10.01
N MET A 33 -14.08 5.95 9.25
CA MET A 33 -12.67 5.81 8.87
C MET A 33 -11.73 5.98 10.07
N SER A 34 -12.04 6.89 11.00
CA SER A 34 -11.31 6.99 12.27
C SER A 34 -11.39 5.69 13.08
N LEU A 35 -12.59 5.10 13.20
CA LEU A 35 -12.79 3.80 13.84
C LEU A 35 -12.03 2.68 13.11
N ALA A 36 -12.05 2.66 11.78
CA ALA A 36 -11.30 1.70 10.97
C ALA A 36 -9.79 1.82 11.22
N SER A 37 -9.27 3.05 11.29
CA SER A 37 -7.86 3.34 11.59
C SER A 37 -7.45 2.81 12.97
N VAL A 38 -8.22 3.11 14.03
CA VAL A 38 -7.95 2.60 15.39
C VAL A 38 -7.96 1.08 15.43
N LYS A 39 -8.96 0.44 14.82
CA LYS A 39 -9.04 -1.03 14.75
C LYS A 39 -7.85 -1.62 14.00
N LYS A 40 -7.39 -0.97 12.94
CA LYS A 40 -6.23 -1.40 12.16
C LYS A 40 -4.94 -1.25 12.96
N GLY A 41 -4.80 -0.16 13.71
CA GLY A 41 -3.68 0.07 14.63
C GLY A 41 -3.52 -1.05 15.67
N VAL A 42 -4.61 -1.51 16.28
CA VAL A 42 -4.58 -2.67 17.19
C VAL A 42 -4.09 -3.95 16.49
N GLY A 43 -4.51 -4.15 15.24
CA GLY A 43 -4.06 -5.28 14.41
C GLY A 43 -2.56 -5.19 14.10
N PHE A 44 -2.09 -4.05 13.60
CA PHE A 44 -0.68 -3.83 13.29
C PHE A 44 0.23 -3.87 14.52
N GLY A 45 -0.23 -3.37 15.68
CA GLY A 45 0.56 -3.41 16.91
C GLY A 45 0.85 -4.84 17.40
N SER A 46 0.03 -5.83 17.00
CA SER A 46 0.21 -7.23 17.40
C SER A 46 0.78 -8.13 16.29
N ALA A 47 0.43 -7.88 15.02
CA ALA A 47 0.88 -8.68 13.88
C ALA A 47 2.07 -8.07 13.12
N GLY A 48 2.31 -6.76 13.31
CA GLY A 48 3.27 -5.98 12.56
C GLY A 48 2.86 -5.68 11.11
N VAL A 49 3.83 -5.15 10.36
CA VAL A 49 3.76 -4.79 8.94
C VAL A 49 5.10 -5.12 8.29
N HIS A 50 5.16 -5.25 6.96
CA HIS A 50 6.33 -5.78 6.25
C HIS A 50 6.77 -4.86 5.09
N ILE A 51 7.20 -5.44 3.97
CA ILE A 51 7.81 -4.85 2.77
C ILE A 51 7.35 -3.42 2.45
N SER A 52 6.06 -3.16 2.19
CA SER A 52 5.60 -1.80 1.82
C SER A 52 5.89 -0.73 2.88
N HIS A 53 5.91 -1.10 4.16
CA HIS A 53 6.26 -0.17 5.24
C HIS A 53 7.78 -0.02 5.40
N ALA A 54 8.57 -1.05 5.09
CA ALA A 54 10.03 -0.93 5.06
C ALA A 54 10.46 -0.02 3.90
N LEU A 55 9.95 -0.29 2.69
CA LEU A 55 10.15 0.56 1.52
C LEU A 55 9.73 2.00 1.77
N SER A 56 8.59 2.22 2.43
CA SER A 56 8.13 3.58 2.67
C SER A 56 9.03 4.40 3.58
N TYR A 57 9.76 3.78 4.51
CA TYR A 57 10.77 4.49 5.29
C TYR A 57 11.97 4.91 4.45
N ALA A 58 12.47 4.01 3.59
CA ALA A 58 13.58 4.31 2.68
C ALA A 58 13.20 5.37 1.62
N ILE A 59 11.98 5.31 1.08
CA ILE A 59 11.49 6.29 0.11
C ILE A 59 11.25 7.65 0.77
N SER A 60 10.62 7.68 1.95
CA SER A 60 10.28 8.96 2.60
C SER A 60 11.49 9.67 3.20
N SER A 61 12.61 8.98 3.44
CA SER A 61 13.87 9.60 3.84
C SER A 61 14.66 10.19 2.66
N LYS A 62 14.25 9.87 1.42
CA LYS A 62 14.91 10.24 0.17
C LYS A 62 14.02 11.12 -0.70
N VAL A 63 13.51 12.17 -0.09
CA VAL A 63 12.70 13.15 -0.82
C VAL A 63 13.60 13.95 -1.73
N ILE A 64 13.35 13.86 -3.04
CA ILE A 64 14.13 14.55 -4.07
C ILE A 64 13.48 15.89 -4.42
N ASP A 65 12.23 15.85 -4.89
CA ASP A 65 11.53 17.02 -5.41
C ASP A 65 9.99 16.87 -5.31
N TYR A 66 9.50 16.49 -4.12
CA TYR A 66 8.07 16.31 -3.90
C TYR A 66 7.60 17.11 -2.68
N ASN A 67 6.57 17.92 -2.89
CA ASN A 67 5.83 18.60 -1.83
C ASN A 67 4.33 18.36 -2.06
N PRO A 68 3.63 17.59 -1.22
CA PRO A 68 2.22 17.28 -1.40
C PRO A 68 1.32 18.50 -1.19
N ASP A 69 0.36 18.68 -2.09
CA ASP A 69 -0.67 19.71 -1.95
C ASP A 69 -1.41 19.59 -0.60
N GLY A 70 -1.62 20.75 0.04
CA GLY A 70 -2.36 20.84 1.30
C GLY A 70 -1.56 20.54 2.57
N TYR A 71 -0.26 20.21 2.47
CA TYR A 71 0.61 20.11 3.65
C TYR A 71 1.14 21.49 4.08
N PRO A 72 1.04 21.86 5.37
CA PRO A 72 1.46 23.17 5.86
C PRO A 72 2.98 23.22 6.12
N THR A 73 3.78 22.97 5.08
CA THR A 73 5.25 22.91 5.18
C THR A 73 5.94 23.54 3.97
N ASP A 74 7.04 24.26 4.24
CA ASP A 74 7.86 24.92 3.21
C ASP A 74 9.04 24.07 2.71
N TYR A 75 9.14 22.82 3.17
CA TYR A 75 10.20 21.88 2.78
C TYR A 75 9.62 20.66 2.08
N LEU A 76 10.44 20.03 1.25
CA LEU A 76 10.07 18.82 0.51
C LEU A 76 9.82 17.66 1.46
N LEU A 77 8.70 16.95 1.28
CA LEU A 77 8.40 15.74 2.02
C LEU A 77 7.58 14.77 1.16
N ILE A 78 7.79 13.46 1.33
CA ILE A 78 6.86 12.45 0.82
C ILE A 78 6.09 11.87 2.02
N PRO A 79 4.75 11.99 2.07
CA PRO A 79 3.99 11.42 3.18
C PRO A 79 4.14 9.91 3.25
N HIS A 80 4.33 9.37 4.45
CA HIS A 80 4.51 7.93 4.67
C HIS A 80 3.41 7.08 4.01
N GLY A 81 2.14 7.50 4.09
CA GLY A 81 1.02 6.80 3.47
C GLY A 81 1.13 6.72 1.95
N LEU A 82 1.68 7.76 1.32
CA LEU A 82 1.90 7.84 -0.13
C LEU A 82 3.01 6.88 -0.58
N SER A 83 4.15 6.92 0.12
CA SER A 83 5.28 6.00 -0.10
C SER A 83 4.86 4.53 0.08
N ALA A 84 3.99 4.25 1.06
CA ALA A 84 3.53 2.91 1.34
C ALA A 84 2.56 2.37 0.28
N ILE A 85 1.61 3.18 -0.20
CA ILE A 85 0.60 2.71 -1.16
C ILE A 85 1.16 2.52 -2.57
N ILE A 86 2.12 3.35 -2.99
CA ILE A 86 2.76 3.25 -4.31
C ILE A 86 3.43 1.89 -4.50
N THR A 87 4.15 1.40 -3.49
CA THR A 87 4.82 0.09 -3.58
C THR A 87 3.88 -1.08 -3.26
N ALA A 88 2.74 -0.84 -2.62
CA ALA A 88 1.82 -1.90 -2.22
C ALA A 88 1.26 -2.70 -3.40
N LEU A 89 1.03 -2.07 -4.56
CA LEU A 89 0.50 -2.75 -5.74
C LEU A 89 1.45 -3.86 -6.22
N ALA A 90 2.74 -3.51 -6.36
CA ALA A 90 3.78 -4.45 -6.74
C ALA A 90 4.00 -5.51 -5.64
N VAL A 91 4.05 -5.10 -4.37
CA VAL A 91 4.17 -6.04 -3.25
C VAL A 91 3.05 -7.08 -3.27
N PHE A 92 1.78 -6.69 -3.37
CA PHE A 92 0.68 -7.65 -3.44
C PHE A 92 0.76 -8.55 -4.67
N SER A 93 1.19 -8.02 -5.80
CA SER A 93 1.34 -8.79 -7.03
C SER A 93 2.49 -9.81 -6.97
N GLU A 94 3.60 -9.46 -6.33
CA GLU A 94 4.74 -10.35 -6.16
C GLU A 94 4.49 -11.43 -5.12
N ILE A 95 3.96 -11.08 -3.95
CA ILE A 95 3.93 -11.99 -2.80
C ILE A 95 2.52 -12.45 -2.39
N GLY A 96 1.48 -11.96 -3.06
CA GLY A 96 0.09 -12.28 -2.73
C GLY A 96 -0.26 -13.76 -2.90
N TYR A 97 0.50 -14.49 -3.73
CA TYR A 97 0.36 -15.95 -3.91
C TYR A 97 0.60 -16.75 -2.62
N VAL A 98 1.26 -16.16 -1.62
CA VAL A 98 1.54 -16.78 -0.31
C VAL A 98 0.29 -16.83 0.58
N SER A 99 -0.68 -15.95 0.33
CA SER A 99 -1.96 -15.91 1.06
C SER A 99 -3.11 -15.56 0.10
N PRO A 100 -3.35 -16.39 -0.92
CA PRO A 100 -4.26 -16.04 -2.01
C PRO A 100 -5.69 -15.92 -1.53
N ASP A 101 -6.12 -16.76 -0.58
CA ASP A 101 -7.47 -16.70 0.00
C ASP A 101 -7.73 -15.37 0.74
N ARG A 102 -6.70 -14.81 1.40
CA ARG A 102 -6.80 -13.49 2.05
C ARG A 102 -6.85 -12.37 1.01
N CYS A 103 -6.07 -12.48 -0.06
CA CYS A 103 -6.08 -11.49 -1.13
C CYS A 103 -7.42 -11.48 -1.87
N MET A 104 -7.95 -12.65 -2.24
CA MET A 104 -9.28 -12.78 -2.86
C MET A 104 -10.40 -12.24 -1.97
N TYR A 105 -10.34 -12.54 -0.67
CA TYR A 105 -11.32 -12.04 0.30
C TYR A 105 -11.34 -10.51 0.35
N LEU A 106 -10.16 -9.88 0.37
CA LEU A 106 -10.06 -8.42 0.35
C LEU A 106 -10.52 -7.85 -1.00
N ALA A 107 -10.09 -8.43 -2.12
CA ALA A 107 -10.49 -8.00 -3.45
C ALA A 107 -12.01 -8.04 -3.62
N GLN A 108 -12.66 -9.12 -3.16
CA GLN A 108 -14.13 -9.25 -3.20
C GLN A 108 -14.84 -8.16 -2.36
N ILE A 109 -14.30 -7.81 -1.19
CA ILE A 109 -14.87 -6.73 -0.38
C ILE A 109 -14.72 -5.38 -1.07
N LEU A 110 -13.59 -5.15 -1.73
CA LEU A 110 -13.31 -3.92 -2.47
C LEU A 110 -13.94 -3.93 -3.89
N GLY A 111 -14.92 -4.80 -4.13
CA GLY A 111 -15.75 -4.78 -5.33
C GLY A 111 -15.25 -5.58 -6.53
N ALA A 112 -14.15 -6.33 -6.43
CA ALA A 112 -13.71 -7.18 -7.55
C ALA A 112 -14.58 -8.42 -7.72
N ASN A 113 -14.84 -8.78 -8.98
CA ASN A 113 -15.39 -10.09 -9.33
C ASN A 113 -14.29 -11.15 -9.32
N THR A 114 -14.25 -11.96 -8.26
CA THR A 114 -13.22 -12.99 -8.05
C THR A 114 -13.58 -14.37 -8.59
N GLY A 115 -14.77 -14.54 -9.21
CA GLY A 115 -15.32 -15.86 -9.56
C GLY A 115 -14.46 -16.72 -10.48
N ASN A 116 -13.65 -16.09 -11.35
CA ASN A 116 -12.77 -16.78 -12.32
C ASN A 116 -11.28 -16.48 -12.12
N VAL A 117 -10.90 -15.79 -11.04
CA VAL A 117 -9.50 -15.41 -10.82
C VAL A 117 -8.73 -16.61 -10.29
N LYS A 118 -7.60 -16.95 -10.92
CA LYS A 118 -6.75 -18.05 -10.46
C LYS A 118 -6.12 -17.71 -9.12
N ARG A 119 -5.87 -18.72 -8.28
CA ARG A 119 -5.23 -18.52 -6.96
C ARG A 119 -3.90 -17.75 -7.05
N LEU A 120 -3.09 -18.04 -8.07
CA LEU A 120 -1.81 -17.35 -8.29
C LEU A 120 -1.97 -15.87 -8.70
N GLU A 121 -3.15 -15.47 -9.19
CA GLU A 121 -3.46 -14.10 -9.61
C GLU A 121 -4.18 -13.31 -8.52
N ALA A 122 -4.46 -13.92 -7.36
CA ALA A 122 -5.16 -13.27 -6.25
C ALA A 122 -4.52 -11.95 -5.81
N GLY A 123 -3.18 -11.93 -5.75
CA GLY A 123 -2.40 -10.75 -5.40
C GLY A 123 -2.58 -9.61 -6.40
N LYS A 124 -2.49 -9.93 -7.70
CA LYS A 124 -2.72 -8.99 -8.80
C LYS A 124 -4.15 -8.45 -8.81
N CYS A 125 -5.13 -9.32 -8.55
CA CYS A 125 -6.53 -8.90 -8.45
C CYS A 125 -6.74 -7.86 -7.33
N LEU A 126 -6.16 -8.10 -6.15
CA LEU A 126 -6.19 -7.13 -5.05
C LEU A 126 -5.43 -5.83 -5.41
N ALA A 127 -4.27 -5.93 -6.08
CA ALA A 127 -3.54 -4.77 -6.56
C ALA A 127 -4.40 -3.92 -7.52
N GLY A 128 -5.15 -4.55 -8.43
CA GLY A 128 -6.10 -3.86 -9.31
C GLY A 128 -7.17 -3.06 -8.56
N CYS A 129 -7.73 -3.61 -7.47
CA CYS A 129 -8.66 -2.87 -6.61
C CYS A 129 -8.01 -1.62 -6.00
N LEU A 130 -6.79 -1.75 -5.48
CA LEU A 130 -6.07 -0.63 -4.87
C LEU A 130 -5.70 0.43 -5.92
N CYS A 131 -5.30 0.00 -7.12
CA CYS A 131 -5.03 0.87 -8.25
C CYS A 131 -6.25 1.72 -8.62
N HIS A 132 -7.46 1.15 -8.58
CA HIS A 132 -8.70 1.90 -8.80
C HIS A 132 -8.85 3.06 -7.81
N TYR A 133 -8.65 2.83 -6.50
CA TYR A 133 -8.69 3.91 -5.50
C TYR A 133 -7.59 4.94 -5.75
N MET A 134 -6.37 4.51 -6.05
CA MET A 134 -5.25 5.43 -6.31
C MET A 134 -5.54 6.36 -7.48
N LYS A 135 -6.07 5.83 -8.60
CA LYS A 135 -6.46 6.63 -9.77
C LYS A 135 -7.60 7.60 -9.43
N ARG A 136 -8.63 7.14 -8.70
CA ARG A 136 -9.76 8.00 -8.28
C ARG A 136 -9.33 9.14 -7.36
N LEU A 137 -8.31 8.92 -6.52
CA LEU A 137 -7.78 9.89 -5.58
C LEU A 137 -6.65 10.76 -6.14
N GLY A 138 -6.30 10.61 -7.42
CA GLY A 138 -5.23 11.41 -8.04
C GLY A 138 -3.85 11.16 -7.45
N ILE A 139 -3.58 9.95 -6.95
CA ILE A 139 -2.26 9.59 -6.43
C ILE A 139 -1.21 9.65 -7.56
N PRO A 140 0.00 10.20 -7.32
CA PRO A 140 1.05 10.27 -8.34
C PRO A 140 1.36 8.91 -8.98
N ASN A 141 1.78 8.95 -10.24
CA ASN A 141 1.99 7.75 -11.06
C ASN A 141 3.28 7.00 -10.69
N GLY A 142 3.24 6.30 -9.56
CA GLY A 142 4.36 5.51 -9.06
C GLY A 142 5.47 6.36 -8.47
N LEU A 143 6.64 5.75 -8.27
CA LEU A 143 7.83 6.40 -7.75
C LEU A 143 8.31 7.55 -8.66
N SER A 144 8.14 7.41 -9.98
CA SER A 144 8.46 8.47 -10.93
C SER A 144 7.63 9.73 -10.70
N GLY A 145 6.37 9.56 -10.31
CA GLY A 145 5.48 10.68 -9.92
C GLY A 145 5.90 11.37 -8.62
N LEU A 146 6.80 10.78 -7.83
CA LEU A 146 7.40 11.36 -6.64
C LEU A 146 8.82 11.93 -6.91
N GLY A 147 9.28 11.89 -8.16
CA GLY A 147 10.61 12.36 -8.56
C GLY A 147 11.73 11.33 -8.46
N SER A 148 11.45 10.08 -8.09
CA SER A 148 12.45 9.01 -8.10
C SER A 148 12.66 8.43 -9.50
N THR A 149 13.85 7.91 -9.75
CA THR A 149 14.29 7.31 -11.00
C THR A 149 14.80 5.88 -10.78
N GLU A 150 15.17 5.20 -11.86
CA GLU A 150 15.82 3.87 -11.77
C GLU A 150 17.15 3.93 -11.01
N ASP A 151 17.87 5.05 -11.10
CA ASP A 151 19.18 5.23 -10.44
C ASP A 151 19.07 5.26 -8.91
N ASP A 152 17.88 5.55 -8.36
CA ASP A 152 17.62 5.59 -6.92
C ASP A 152 17.36 4.19 -6.33
N ILE A 153 17.03 3.20 -7.16
CA ILE A 153 16.64 1.84 -6.73
C ILE A 153 17.70 1.17 -5.84
N PRO A 154 19.00 1.14 -6.20
CA PRO A 154 20.01 0.45 -5.40
C PRO A 154 20.09 0.98 -3.96
N GLU A 155 20.00 2.29 -3.79
CA GLU A 155 20.05 2.90 -2.46
C GLU A 155 18.77 2.62 -1.65
N ILE A 156 17.59 2.69 -2.30
CA ILE A 156 16.32 2.33 -1.64
C ILE A 156 16.35 0.87 -1.15
N ILE A 157 16.93 -0.05 -1.93
CA ILE A 157 17.12 -1.45 -1.53
C ILE A 157 18.01 -1.54 -0.29
N GLU A 158 19.19 -0.91 -0.34
CA GLU A 158 20.16 -0.92 0.76
C GLU A 158 19.52 -0.42 2.06
N GLU A 159 18.85 0.74 2.01
CA GLU A 159 18.17 1.33 3.16
C GLU A 159 17.01 0.46 3.66
N THR A 160 16.26 -0.17 2.77
CA THR A 160 15.14 -1.06 3.13
C THR A 160 15.62 -2.30 3.87
N LEU A 161 16.74 -2.90 3.44
CA LEU A 161 17.29 -4.12 4.05
C LEU A 161 17.83 -3.88 5.46
N LYS A 162 18.24 -2.65 5.80
CA LYS A 162 18.63 -2.26 7.17
C LYS A 162 17.44 -2.31 8.15
N ILE A 163 16.19 -2.32 7.67
CA ILE A 163 14.97 -2.25 8.50
C ILE A 163 14.47 -3.66 8.88
N LEU A 164 15.34 -4.41 9.55
CA LEU A 164 15.10 -5.81 9.92
C LEU A 164 13.80 -6.04 10.71
N ARG A 165 13.40 -5.07 11.54
CA ARG A 165 12.15 -5.15 12.31
C ARG A 165 10.89 -5.30 11.44
N LEU A 166 10.94 -4.89 10.17
CA LEU A 166 9.83 -4.97 9.22
C LEU A 166 10.08 -6.04 8.16
N THR A 167 11.29 -6.14 7.62
CA THR A 167 11.61 -7.11 6.56
C THR A 167 11.51 -8.56 7.06
N CYS A 168 11.89 -8.84 8.32
CA CYS A 168 11.75 -10.17 8.93
C CYS A 168 10.30 -10.59 9.20
N LEU A 169 9.32 -9.67 9.10
CA LEU A 169 7.90 -9.99 9.25
C LEU A 169 7.22 -10.37 7.92
N SER A 170 7.95 -10.24 6.80
CA SER A 170 7.48 -10.70 5.50
C SER A 170 7.24 -12.22 5.52
N PRO A 171 6.17 -12.71 4.86
CA PRO A 171 5.91 -14.15 4.79
C PRO A 171 6.88 -14.89 3.85
N ILE A 172 7.75 -14.16 3.14
CA ILE A 172 8.85 -14.68 2.33
C ILE A 172 10.14 -13.91 2.64
N LEU A 173 11.29 -14.48 2.30
CA LEU A 173 12.58 -13.81 2.42
C LEU A 173 12.58 -12.51 1.60
N VAL A 174 13.00 -11.41 2.24
CA VAL A 174 13.24 -10.12 1.58
C VAL A 174 14.71 -10.05 1.20
N CYS A 175 14.99 -9.93 -0.09
CA CYS A 175 16.33 -9.83 -0.67
C CYS A 175 16.36 -8.79 -1.80
N ASP A 176 17.56 -8.46 -2.29
CA ASP A 176 17.76 -7.46 -3.34
C ASP A 176 16.90 -7.74 -4.57
N THR A 177 16.93 -8.97 -5.09
CA THR A 177 16.17 -9.38 -6.29
C THR A 177 14.67 -9.18 -6.13
N LEU A 178 14.12 -9.45 -4.93
CA LEU A 178 12.70 -9.23 -4.67
C LEU A 178 12.38 -7.72 -4.66
N LEU A 179 13.20 -6.94 -3.95
CA LEU A 179 12.98 -5.49 -3.82
C LEU A 179 13.17 -4.76 -5.15
N GLU A 180 14.17 -5.14 -5.93
CA GLU A 180 14.42 -4.63 -7.30
C GLU A 180 13.20 -4.87 -8.19
N GLY A 181 12.67 -6.10 -8.22
CA GLY A 181 11.46 -6.43 -8.97
C GLY A 181 10.23 -5.62 -8.53
N ILE A 182 10.08 -5.38 -7.23
CA ILE A 182 9.00 -4.55 -6.67
C ILE A 182 9.17 -3.08 -7.07
N LEU A 183 10.38 -2.55 -6.95
CA LEU A 183 10.69 -1.14 -7.20
C LEU A 183 10.56 -0.79 -8.69
N HIS A 184 11.08 -1.59 -9.60
CA HIS A 184 10.88 -1.39 -11.04
C HIS A 184 9.40 -1.40 -11.42
N LYS A 185 8.61 -2.34 -10.88
CA LYS A 185 7.15 -2.37 -11.10
C LYS A 185 6.42 -1.18 -10.47
N SER A 186 7.02 -0.54 -9.47
CA SER A 186 6.47 0.62 -8.77
C SER A 186 6.88 1.96 -9.38
N LEU A 187 7.79 2.00 -10.37
CA LEU A 187 8.19 3.24 -11.05
C LEU A 187 7.01 3.93 -11.72
N THR A 188 6.14 3.14 -12.38
CA THR A 188 4.91 3.62 -13.01
C THR A 188 3.77 2.65 -12.73
N ILE A 189 2.59 3.17 -12.39
CA ILE A 189 1.41 2.37 -12.06
C ILE A 189 0.70 1.88 -13.33
N ASP A 190 0.64 2.69 -14.39
CA ASP A 190 -0.16 2.40 -15.59
C ASP A 190 0.33 1.21 -16.45
N LYS A 191 1.60 0.82 -16.33
CA LYS A 191 2.17 -0.30 -17.11
C LYS A 191 2.12 -1.63 -16.36
N SER A 192 1.81 -1.61 -15.07
CA SER A 192 2.10 -2.72 -14.16
C SER A 192 0.85 -3.46 -13.66
N PHE A 193 -0.34 -2.82 -13.67
CA PHE A 193 -1.56 -3.35 -13.05
C PHE A 193 -2.86 -3.01 -13.81
#